data_AF-A0A0D0BDJ6-F1
#
_entry.id   AF-A0A0D0BDJ6-F1
#
_cell.length_a   1.000
_cell.length_b   1.000
_cell.length_c   1.000
_cell.angle_alpha   90.00
_cell.angle_beta   90.00
_cell.angle_gamma   90.00
#
_symmetry.space_group_name_H-M   'P 1'
#
loop_
_entity.id
_entity.type
_entity.pdbx_description
1 polymer ?
#
loop_
_entity_poly.entity_id
_entity_poly.type
_entity_poly.pdbx_seq_one_letter_code
_entity_poly.pdbx_strand_id
1 'polypeptide(L)'
;MSGNLRPRSTHSNSFTSNTTKQQPATLAKRLLFPHLPPGSDLPPLFASPACSPELNAEAYDFLALALRAFVNTWWTKVTRYDKELLPEITIVLTTVLRTLETRLLSTDFSLFMFSVVPSLITQHYRDYRHATSKVSTSYAMGGAVPLPLLFHQMQPHVAISPEGKIDEEYFRQAFDHVLRSCLPPQDYAPEAERYIVREIILKVLVKDVIPRVTQPWFIQRTILDLLGPSPDAESDKVCHLICFRIRL
;
A
#
# COMPACT_ATOMS: atom_id res chain seq x y z
N MET A 1 -20.50 -34.19 77.90
CA MET A 1 -19.03 -34.00 77.90
C MET A 1 -18.44 -35.31 77.43
N SER A 2 -17.76 -35.48 76.29
CA SER A 2 -17.02 -34.60 75.38
C SER A 2 -17.08 -35.28 74.00
N GLY A 3 -17.37 -34.62 72.88
CA GLY A 3 -16.46 -33.71 72.19
C GLY A 3 -15.53 -34.51 71.27
N ASN A 4 -15.93 -34.75 70.01
CA ASN A 4 -14.98 -35.12 68.96
C ASN A 4 -15.38 -34.54 67.60
N LEU A 5 -14.47 -33.73 67.08
CA LEU A 5 -14.55 -32.88 65.91
C LEU A 5 -14.35 -33.72 64.63
N ARG A 6 -15.25 -33.56 63.65
CA ARG A 6 -14.98 -33.95 62.26
C ARG A 6 -14.54 -32.70 61.48
N PRO A 7 -13.45 -32.74 60.70
CA PRO A 7 -13.06 -31.61 59.88
C PRO A 7 -14.00 -31.48 58.67
N ARG A 8 -14.52 -30.27 58.48
CA ARG A 8 -15.32 -29.85 57.33
C ARG A 8 -14.37 -29.63 56.15
N SER A 9 -14.40 -30.51 55.16
CA SER A 9 -13.71 -30.31 53.88
C SER A 9 -14.40 -29.16 53.12
N THR A 10 -13.75 -28.00 53.10
CA THR A 10 -14.08 -26.91 52.18
C THR A 10 -13.67 -27.31 50.76
N HIS A 11 -14.63 -27.72 49.94
CA HIS A 11 -14.46 -27.74 48.49
C HIS A 11 -14.49 -26.30 47.99
N SER A 12 -13.31 -25.69 47.87
CA SER A 12 -13.09 -24.48 47.09
C SER A 12 -13.21 -24.84 45.61
N ASN A 13 -14.42 -24.72 45.05
CA ASN A 13 -14.61 -24.66 43.60
C ASN A 13 -14.04 -23.34 43.09
N SER A 14 -12.77 -23.35 42.70
CA SER A 14 -12.18 -22.32 41.86
C SER A 14 -12.75 -22.45 40.45
N PHE A 15 -13.87 -21.77 40.18
CA PHE A 15 -14.25 -21.45 38.81
C PHE A 15 -13.28 -20.39 38.29
N THR A 16 -12.15 -20.85 37.71
CA THR A 16 -11.32 -20.03 36.84
C THR A 16 -12.08 -19.85 35.53
N SER A 17 -12.92 -18.82 35.47
CA SER A 17 -13.43 -18.30 34.21
C SER A 17 -12.27 -17.67 33.46
N ASN A 18 -11.59 -18.46 32.61
CA ASN A 18 -10.70 -17.95 31.58
C ASN A 18 -11.54 -17.15 30.58
N THR A 19 -11.80 -15.89 30.92
CA THR A 19 -12.30 -14.89 29.99
C THR A 19 -11.11 -14.41 29.17
N THR A 20 -10.75 -15.18 28.14
CA THR A 20 -9.96 -14.66 27.04
C THR A 20 -10.75 -13.51 26.43
N LYS A 21 -10.34 -12.27 26.73
CA LYS A 21 -10.86 -11.06 26.09
C LYS A 21 -10.64 -11.21 24.59
N GLN A 22 -11.66 -11.67 23.86
CA GLN A 22 -11.62 -11.76 22.40
C GLN A 22 -11.47 -10.33 21.86
N GLN A 23 -10.28 -10.02 21.35
CA GLN A 23 -10.07 -8.78 20.62
C GLN A 23 -11.01 -8.77 19.40
N PRO A 24 -11.64 -7.62 19.09
CA PRO A 24 -12.51 -7.52 17.92
C PRO A 24 -11.71 -7.83 16.66
N ALA A 25 -12.24 -8.71 15.80
CA ALA A 25 -11.60 -9.08 14.55
C ALA A 25 -11.37 -7.83 13.66
N THR A 26 -10.16 -7.71 13.12
CA THR A 26 -9.74 -6.63 12.21
C THR A 26 -10.63 -6.54 10.98
N LEU A 27 -10.66 -5.39 10.33
CA LEU A 27 -11.44 -5.18 9.11
C LEU A 27 -11.02 -6.17 8.03
N ALA A 28 -9.72 -6.33 7.82
CA ALA A 28 -9.17 -7.30 6.88
C ALA A 28 -9.63 -8.73 7.17
N LYS A 29 -9.55 -9.19 8.42
CA LYS A 29 -10.00 -10.54 8.78
C LYS A 29 -11.48 -10.75 8.43
N ARG A 30 -12.33 -9.77 8.73
CA ARG A 30 -13.78 -9.87 8.52
C ARG A 30 -14.18 -9.87 7.04
N LEU A 31 -13.49 -9.07 6.21
CA LEU A 31 -13.84 -8.90 4.81
C LEU A 31 -13.17 -9.93 3.90
N LEU A 32 -11.91 -10.25 4.17
CA LEU A 32 -11.08 -11.05 3.27
C LEU A 32 -11.01 -12.52 3.69
N PHE A 33 -11.25 -12.82 4.97
CA PHE A 33 -11.14 -14.17 5.54
C PHE A 33 -12.37 -14.52 6.41
N PRO A 34 -13.60 -14.49 5.86
CA PRO A 34 -14.84 -14.67 6.63
C PRO A 34 -14.96 -16.05 7.28
N HIS A 35 -14.31 -17.08 6.71
CA HIS A 35 -14.35 -18.46 7.19
C HIS A 35 -13.27 -18.78 8.23
N LEU A 36 -12.37 -17.83 8.52
CA LEU A 36 -11.24 -18.06 9.40
C LEU A 36 -11.67 -17.90 10.88
N PRO A 37 -11.36 -18.86 11.77
CA PRO A 37 -11.87 -18.85 13.14
C PRO A 37 -11.41 -17.62 13.95
N PRO A 38 -12.23 -17.14 14.90
CA PRO A 38 -11.86 -16.02 15.76
C PRO A 38 -10.65 -16.42 16.63
N GLY A 39 -9.56 -15.66 16.52
CA GLY A 39 -8.30 -15.91 17.24
C GLY A 39 -7.17 -16.58 16.45
N SER A 40 -7.40 -17.06 15.23
CA SER A 40 -6.29 -17.53 14.37
C SER A 40 -5.60 -16.36 13.65
N ASP A 41 -4.32 -16.54 13.37
CA ASP A 41 -3.53 -15.57 12.62
C ASP A 41 -3.93 -15.53 11.14
N LEU A 42 -3.72 -14.37 10.51
CA LEU A 42 -3.91 -14.21 9.07
C LEU A 42 -2.80 -14.94 8.32
N PRO A 43 -3.10 -15.59 7.18
CA PRO A 43 -2.04 -16.15 6.34
C PRO A 43 -1.10 -15.03 5.88
N PRO A 44 0.22 -15.24 5.82
CA PRO A 44 1.16 -14.19 5.43
C PRO A 44 0.89 -13.76 3.99
N LEU A 45 0.81 -12.45 3.72
CA LEU A 45 0.61 -11.94 2.36
C LEU A 45 1.90 -12.14 1.55
N PHE A 46 3.00 -11.68 2.14
CA PHE A 46 4.35 -11.80 1.60
C PHE A 46 5.02 -13.11 2.02
N ALA A 47 5.80 -13.71 1.14
CA ALA A 47 6.51 -14.97 1.39
C ALA A 47 7.88 -14.76 2.05
N SER A 48 8.48 -13.58 1.91
CA SER A 48 9.83 -13.32 2.41
C SER A 48 9.86 -13.04 3.92
N PRO A 49 10.85 -13.61 4.65
CA PRO A 49 11.06 -13.28 6.06
C PRO A 49 11.56 -11.85 6.28
N ALA A 50 11.97 -11.14 5.22
CA ALA A 50 12.34 -9.73 5.29
C ALA A 50 11.13 -8.81 5.49
N CYS A 51 9.91 -9.27 5.20
CA CYS A 51 8.69 -8.51 5.43
C CYS A 51 8.25 -8.66 6.89
N SER A 52 8.18 -7.55 7.61
CA SER A 52 7.75 -7.55 9.00
C SER A 52 6.25 -7.93 9.12
N PRO A 53 5.82 -8.51 10.26
CA PRO A 53 4.42 -8.84 10.47
C PRO A 53 3.52 -7.59 10.48
N GLU A 54 4.03 -6.43 10.89
CA GLU A 54 3.32 -5.16 10.85
C GLU A 54 3.01 -4.74 9.41
N LEU A 55 3.96 -4.89 8.49
CA LEU A 55 3.74 -4.59 7.07
C LEU A 55 2.68 -5.51 6.45
N ASN A 56 2.67 -6.79 6.82
CA ASN A 56 1.62 -7.73 6.40
C ASN A 56 0.24 -7.28 6.88
N ALA A 57 0.12 -6.85 8.14
CA ALA A 57 -1.14 -6.37 8.70
C ALA A 57 -1.65 -5.11 7.99
N GLU A 58 -0.78 -4.11 7.82
CA GLU A 58 -1.10 -2.86 7.12
C GLU A 58 -1.47 -3.09 5.65
N ALA A 59 -0.77 -3.99 4.96
CA ALA A 59 -1.08 -4.33 3.56
C ALA A 59 -2.45 -5.00 3.42
N TYR A 60 -2.81 -5.89 4.33
CA TYR A 60 -4.16 -6.47 4.35
C TYR A 60 -5.24 -5.46 4.70
N ASP A 61 -5.00 -4.55 5.64
CA ASP A 61 -5.96 -3.50 5.96
C ASP A 61 -6.14 -2.53 4.79
N PHE A 62 -5.04 -2.18 4.09
CA PHE A 62 -5.10 -1.42 2.85
C PHE A 62 -5.93 -2.13 1.78
N LEU A 63 -5.69 -3.42 1.57
CA LEU A 63 -6.46 -4.23 0.62
C LEU A 63 -7.95 -4.29 0.99
N ALA A 64 -8.25 -4.50 2.27
CA ALA A 64 -9.62 -4.54 2.77
C ALA A 64 -10.35 -3.21 2.55
N LEU A 65 -9.67 -2.08 2.78
CA LEU A 65 -10.21 -0.75 2.50
C LEU A 65 -10.44 -0.53 1.00
N ALA A 66 -9.50 -0.93 0.16
CA ALA A 66 -9.61 -0.82 -1.30
C ALA A 66 -10.79 -1.65 -1.83
N LEU A 67 -10.91 -2.92 -1.45
CA LEU A 67 -12.02 -3.77 -1.89
C LEU A 67 -13.36 -3.28 -1.34
N ARG A 68 -13.40 -2.76 -0.12
CA ARG A 68 -14.61 -2.14 0.43
C ARG A 68 -15.03 -0.91 -0.39
N ALA A 69 -14.09 -0.09 -0.85
CA ALA A 69 -14.39 1.10 -1.65
C ALA A 69 -14.77 0.76 -3.10
N PHE A 70 -14.03 -0.14 -3.73
CA PHE A 70 -14.12 -0.38 -5.18
C PHE A 70 -14.95 -1.59 -5.59
N VAL A 71 -15.27 -2.50 -4.67
CA VAL A 71 -16.08 -3.71 -4.94
C VAL A 71 -17.41 -3.64 -4.22
N ASN A 72 -17.42 -3.47 -2.89
CA ASN A 72 -18.67 -3.54 -2.11
C ASN A 72 -19.71 -2.47 -2.49
N THR A 73 -19.27 -1.31 -2.98
CA THR A 73 -20.15 -0.19 -3.39
C THR A 73 -21.12 -0.53 -4.52
N TRP A 74 -20.79 -1.54 -5.34
CA TRP A 74 -21.65 -2.04 -6.40
C TRP A 74 -22.03 -3.53 -6.21
N TRP A 75 -21.12 -4.38 -5.72
CA TRP A 75 -21.40 -5.81 -5.60
C TRP A 75 -22.55 -6.13 -4.65
N THR A 76 -22.64 -5.42 -3.52
CA THR A 76 -23.74 -5.60 -2.56
C THR A 76 -25.12 -5.25 -3.12
N LYS A 77 -25.17 -4.47 -4.20
CA LYS A 77 -26.40 -4.14 -4.93
C LYS A 77 -26.80 -5.24 -5.91
N VAL A 78 -25.82 -5.98 -6.43
CA VAL A 78 -26.03 -7.13 -7.32
C VAL A 78 -26.39 -8.36 -6.48
N THR A 79 -25.60 -8.66 -5.46
CA THR A 79 -25.75 -9.83 -4.58
C THR A 79 -25.69 -9.41 -3.12
N ARG A 80 -26.81 -9.49 -2.39
CA ARG A 80 -26.94 -8.92 -1.03
C ARG A 80 -26.18 -9.65 0.08
N TYR A 81 -25.90 -10.94 -0.09
CA TYR A 81 -25.35 -11.80 0.97
C TYR A 81 -24.13 -12.61 0.54
N ASP A 82 -23.53 -12.26 -0.60
CA ASP A 82 -22.31 -12.93 -1.03
C ASP A 82 -21.10 -12.40 -0.25
N LYS A 83 -20.35 -13.33 0.34
CA LYS A 83 -19.12 -13.08 1.09
C LYS A 83 -17.91 -13.77 0.45
N GLU A 84 -18.08 -14.43 -0.69
CA GLU A 84 -17.01 -15.22 -1.32
C GLU A 84 -16.21 -14.39 -2.34
N LEU A 85 -16.81 -13.40 -3.01
CA LEU A 85 -16.10 -12.62 -4.03
C LEU A 85 -14.82 -11.92 -3.51
N LEU A 86 -14.88 -11.32 -2.32
CA LEU A 86 -13.72 -10.61 -1.75
C LEU A 86 -12.57 -11.57 -1.39
N PRO A 87 -12.83 -12.70 -0.72
CA PRO A 87 -11.85 -13.78 -0.57
C PRO A 87 -11.22 -14.24 -1.89
N GLU A 88 -12.02 -14.50 -2.93
CA GLU A 88 -11.50 -14.95 -4.23
C GLU A 88 -10.58 -13.90 -4.89
N ILE A 89 -11.01 -12.64 -4.92
CA ILE A 89 -10.15 -11.54 -5.38
C ILE A 89 -8.86 -11.45 -4.55
N THR A 90 -8.94 -11.69 -3.24
CA THR A 90 -7.79 -11.66 -2.34
C THR A 90 -6.80 -12.79 -2.66
N ILE A 91 -7.28 -13.99 -3.01
CA ILE A 91 -6.45 -15.11 -3.44
C ILE A 91 -5.68 -14.73 -4.70
N VAL A 92 -6.36 -14.19 -5.72
CA VAL A 92 -5.72 -13.76 -6.98
C VAL A 92 -4.67 -12.67 -6.72
N LEU A 93 -5.01 -11.64 -5.93
CA LEU A 93 -4.07 -10.57 -5.58
C LEU A 93 -2.87 -11.08 -4.77
N THR A 94 -3.07 -12.04 -3.87
CA THR A 94 -1.98 -12.67 -3.11
C THR A 94 -1.02 -13.40 -4.04
N THR A 95 -1.53 -14.16 -5.01
CA THR A 95 -0.71 -14.84 -6.03
C THR A 95 0.09 -13.84 -6.86
N VAL A 96 -0.52 -12.73 -7.29
CA VAL A 96 0.16 -11.66 -8.03
C VAL A 96 1.27 -11.03 -7.18
N LEU A 97 0.95 -10.64 -5.94
CA LEU A 97 1.90 -9.99 -5.03
C LEU A 97 3.10 -10.88 -4.71
N ARG A 98 2.88 -12.17 -4.42
CA ARG A 98 3.98 -13.13 -4.15
C ARG A 98 4.85 -13.39 -5.38
N THR A 99 4.24 -13.44 -6.57
CA THR A 99 5.00 -13.61 -7.81
C THR A 99 5.85 -12.38 -8.10
N LEU A 100 5.31 -11.19 -7.89
CA LEU A 100 6.07 -9.94 -8.00
C LEU A 100 7.19 -9.87 -6.96
N GLU A 101 6.90 -10.18 -5.69
CA GLU A 101 7.88 -10.24 -4.61
C GLU A 101 9.06 -11.16 -4.97
N THR A 102 8.77 -12.38 -5.45
CA THR A 102 9.80 -13.34 -5.87
C THR A 102 10.68 -12.77 -6.97
N ARG A 103 10.09 -12.11 -7.97
CA ARG A 103 10.85 -11.46 -9.05
C ARG A 103 11.69 -10.30 -8.55
N LEU A 104 11.13 -9.46 -7.70
CA LEU A 104 11.85 -8.33 -7.10
C LEU A 104 13.06 -8.85 -6.32
N LEU A 105 12.89 -9.85 -5.45
CA LEU A 105 14.00 -10.41 -4.67
C LEU A 105 15.07 -11.09 -5.52
N SER A 106 14.71 -11.60 -6.71
CA SER A 106 15.67 -12.19 -7.65
C SER A 106 16.41 -11.17 -8.53
N THR A 107 15.98 -9.91 -8.53
CA THR A 107 16.52 -8.87 -9.42
C THR A 107 17.60 -8.06 -8.71
N ASP A 108 18.77 -7.92 -9.34
CA ASP A 108 19.79 -6.98 -8.87
C ASP A 108 19.42 -5.55 -9.27
N PHE A 109 19.04 -4.74 -8.27
CA PHE A 109 18.68 -3.34 -8.46
C PHE A 109 19.87 -2.38 -8.45
N SER A 110 21.10 -2.85 -8.25
CA SER A 110 22.27 -1.98 -8.09
C SER A 110 22.45 -1.05 -9.29
N LEU A 111 22.44 -1.58 -10.51
CA LEU A 111 22.55 -0.77 -11.73
C LEU A 111 21.38 0.22 -11.86
N PHE A 112 20.17 -0.25 -11.56
CA PHE A 112 18.98 0.58 -11.65
C PHE A 112 19.04 1.76 -10.67
N MET A 113 19.39 1.51 -9.41
CA MET A 113 19.41 2.52 -8.35
C MET A 113 20.60 3.47 -8.43
N PHE A 114 21.79 2.97 -8.79
CA PHE A 114 23.00 3.79 -8.78
C PHE A 114 23.34 4.43 -10.13
N SER A 115 22.77 3.93 -11.24
CA SER A 115 23.05 4.47 -12.58
C SER A 115 21.79 4.99 -13.27
N VAL A 116 20.75 4.16 -13.39
CA VAL A 116 19.57 4.51 -14.20
C VAL A 116 18.75 5.61 -13.55
N VAL A 117 18.37 5.45 -12.28
CA VAL A 117 17.54 6.43 -11.55
C VAL A 117 18.20 7.82 -11.48
N PRO A 118 19.48 7.96 -11.06
CA PRO A 118 20.14 9.26 -11.05
C PRO A 118 20.25 9.89 -12.44
N SER A 119 20.49 9.09 -13.48
CA SER A 119 20.55 9.57 -14.86
C SER A 119 19.20 10.09 -15.34
N LEU A 120 18.11 9.36 -15.06
CA LEU A 120 16.75 9.79 -15.39
C LEU A 120 16.34 11.07 -14.67
N ILE A 121 16.66 11.20 -13.37
CA ILE A 121 16.39 12.42 -12.60
C ILE A 121 17.19 13.59 -13.15
N THR A 122 18.48 13.38 -13.45
CA THR A 122 19.35 14.41 -14.04
C THR A 122 18.81 14.88 -15.38
N GLN A 123 18.40 13.94 -16.24
CA GLN A 123 17.80 14.24 -17.54
C GLN A 123 16.50 15.03 -17.38
N HIS A 124 15.60 14.56 -16.51
CA HIS A 124 14.35 15.25 -16.20
C HIS A 124 14.58 16.70 -15.76
N TYR A 125 15.53 16.93 -14.84
CA TYR A 125 15.87 18.26 -14.37
C TYR A 125 16.43 19.16 -15.48
N ARG A 126 17.35 18.64 -16.30
CA ARG A 126 17.90 19.38 -17.45
C ARG A 126 16.80 19.77 -18.44
N ASP A 127 15.95 18.83 -18.80
CA ASP A 127 14.84 19.05 -19.74
C ASP A 127 13.84 20.08 -19.19
N TYR A 128 13.54 20.02 -17.89
CA TYR A 128 12.70 21.02 -17.23
C TYR A 128 13.32 22.43 -17.29
N ARG A 129 14.62 22.56 -17.02
CA ARG A 129 15.34 23.84 -17.09
C ARG A 129 15.40 24.37 -18.52
N HIS A 130 15.61 23.50 -19.50
CA HIS A 130 15.58 23.85 -20.93
C HIS A 130 14.19 24.28 -21.40
N ALA A 131 13.13 23.62 -20.95
CA ALA A 131 11.76 24.03 -21.24
C ALA A 131 11.47 25.41 -20.61
N THR A 132 11.86 25.60 -19.35
CA THR A 132 11.69 26.87 -18.61
C THR A 132 12.40 28.04 -19.28
N SER A 133 13.63 27.85 -19.79
CA SER A 133 14.36 28.94 -20.45
C SER A 133 13.77 29.35 -21.80
N LYS A 134 12.93 28.51 -22.41
CA LYS A 134 12.25 28.80 -23.67
C LYS A 134 10.88 29.47 -23.48
N VAL A 135 10.29 29.38 -22.29
CA VAL A 135 9.00 30.02 -21.99
C VAL A 135 9.09 31.52 -22.28
N SER A 136 8.06 32.08 -22.93
CA SER A 136 8.00 33.51 -23.30
C SER A 136 9.11 33.99 -24.25
N THR A 137 9.80 33.08 -24.94
CA THR A 137 10.77 33.41 -25.99
C THR A 137 10.22 33.12 -27.38
N SER A 138 10.85 33.65 -28.43
CA SER A 138 10.50 33.36 -29.82
C SER A 138 10.55 31.85 -30.15
N TYR A 139 11.37 31.08 -29.42
CA TYR A 139 11.51 29.63 -29.56
C TYR A 139 10.29 28.83 -29.07
N ALA A 140 9.33 29.46 -28.38
CA ALA A 140 8.08 28.85 -27.91
C ALA A 140 6.87 29.30 -28.75
N MET A 141 6.97 29.20 -30.07
CA MET A 141 5.97 29.74 -31.03
C MET A 141 5.61 31.20 -30.72
N GLY A 142 6.62 32.07 -30.61
CA GLY A 142 6.40 33.47 -30.25
C GLY A 142 6.00 33.69 -28.79
N GLY A 143 6.30 32.75 -27.89
CA GLY A 143 6.04 32.85 -26.46
C GLY A 143 4.66 32.37 -26.01
N ALA A 144 3.85 31.81 -26.92
CA ALA A 144 2.49 31.37 -26.64
C ALA A 144 2.39 29.97 -26.01
N VAL A 145 3.45 29.16 -26.08
CA VAL A 145 3.42 27.77 -25.57
C VAL A 145 3.75 27.72 -24.07
N PRO A 146 2.89 27.11 -23.24
CA PRO A 146 3.12 27.01 -21.80
C PRO A 146 4.18 25.95 -21.46
N LEU A 147 4.77 26.07 -20.26
CA LEU A 147 5.83 25.18 -19.78
C LEU A 147 5.50 23.68 -19.86
N PRO A 148 4.31 23.19 -19.44
CA PRO A 148 4.01 21.76 -19.48
C PRO A 148 4.03 21.19 -20.90
N LEU A 149 3.58 21.98 -21.89
CA LEU A 149 3.61 21.57 -23.30
C LEU A 149 5.03 21.56 -23.86
N LEU A 150 5.85 22.58 -23.55
CA LEU A 150 7.26 22.60 -23.95
C LEU A 150 8.04 21.42 -23.35
N PHE A 151 7.81 21.10 -22.08
CA PHE A 151 8.45 19.97 -21.42
C PHE A 151 8.00 18.63 -22.04
N HIS A 152 6.69 18.45 -22.26
CA HIS A 152 6.15 17.24 -22.85
C HIS A 152 6.65 16.99 -24.28
N GLN A 153 6.87 18.04 -25.07
CA GLN A 153 7.50 17.91 -26.41
C GLN A 153 8.94 17.37 -26.34
N MET A 154 9.67 17.64 -25.25
CA MET A 154 11.02 17.12 -25.04
C MET A 154 11.02 15.66 -24.54
N GLN A 155 10.02 15.29 -23.73
CA GLN A 155 9.86 13.96 -23.14
C GLN A 155 8.44 13.41 -23.40
N PRO A 156 8.10 13.08 -24.66
CA PRO A 156 6.76 12.58 -24.98
C PRO A 156 6.58 11.18 -24.43
N HIS A 157 5.49 10.95 -23.71
CA HIS A 157 5.12 9.63 -23.22
C HIS A 157 3.62 9.38 -23.46
N VAL A 158 3.31 8.24 -24.10
CA VAL A 158 1.93 7.90 -24.52
C VAL A 158 0.93 7.88 -23.34
N ALA A 159 1.40 7.50 -22.15
CA ALA A 159 0.55 7.36 -20.97
C ALA A 159 0.26 8.68 -20.21
N ILE A 160 0.87 9.80 -20.61
CA ILE A 160 0.80 11.05 -19.84
C ILE A 160 0.56 12.22 -20.81
N SER A 161 -0.50 13.00 -20.59
CA SER A 161 -0.75 14.21 -21.37
C SER A 161 0.19 15.36 -20.97
N PRO A 162 0.32 16.42 -21.79
CA PRO A 162 1.08 17.61 -21.41
C PRO A 162 0.65 18.24 -20.08
N GLU A 163 -0.62 18.11 -19.71
CA GLU A 163 -1.20 18.60 -18.46
C GLU A 163 -0.96 17.66 -17.27
N GLY A 164 -0.25 16.55 -17.48
CA GLY A 164 0.00 15.53 -16.48
C GLY A 164 -1.18 14.58 -16.26
N LYS A 165 -2.17 14.56 -17.17
CA LYS A 165 -3.28 13.60 -17.09
C LYS A 165 -2.80 12.22 -17.50
N ILE A 166 -3.05 11.23 -16.64
CA ILE A 166 -2.70 9.84 -16.92
C ILE A 166 -3.75 9.21 -17.83
N ASP A 167 -3.30 8.50 -18.87
CA ASP A 167 -4.16 7.67 -19.72
C ASP A 167 -4.47 6.33 -19.04
N GLU A 168 -5.71 6.19 -18.55
CA GLU A 168 -6.16 4.95 -17.93
C GLU A 168 -6.09 3.75 -18.87
N GLU A 169 -6.27 3.93 -20.18
CA GLU A 169 -6.29 2.81 -21.13
C GLU A 169 -4.91 2.19 -21.30
N TYR A 170 -3.87 3.02 -21.35
CA TYR A 170 -2.49 2.54 -21.32
C TYR A 170 -2.23 1.68 -20.08
N PHE A 171 -2.67 2.15 -18.91
CA PHE A 171 -2.49 1.41 -17.66
C PHE A 171 -3.35 0.14 -17.59
N ARG A 172 -4.56 0.12 -18.17
CA ARG A 172 -5.34 -1.13 -18.33
C ARG A 172 -4.52 -2.16 -19.07
N GLN A 173 -3.95 -1.80 -20.21
CA GLN A 173 -3.14 -2.73 -20.98
C GLN A 173 -1.88 -3.15 -20.22
N ALA A 174 -1.17 -2.21 -19.60
CA ALA A 174 0.03 -2.53 -18.81
C ALA A 174 -0.29 -3.52 -17.68
N PHE A 175 -1.36 -3.29 -16.91
CA PHE A 175 -1.76 -4.19 -15.84
C PHE A 175 -2.25 -5.54 -16.37
N ASP A 176 -2.90 -5.60 -17.53
CA ASP A 176 -3.28 -6.87 -18.14
C ASP A 176 -2.05 -7.73 -18.48
N HIS A 177 -0.98 -7.12 -19.00
CA HIS A 177 0.29 -7.80 -19.25
C HIS A 177 0.96 -8.26 -17.95
N VAL A 178 0.92 -7.45 -16.89
CA VAL A 178 1.41 -7.84 -15.56
C VAL A 178 0.64 -9.04 -15.04
N LEU A 179 -0.70 -9.01 -15.06
CA LEU A 179 -1.55 -10.12 -14.64
C LEU A 179 -1.25 -11.39 -15.43
N ARG A 180 -1.12 -11.29 -16.76
CA ARG A 180 -0.74 -12.41 -17.63
C ARG A 180 0.62 -13.01 -17.26
N SER A 181 1.55 -12.18 -16.83
CA SER A 181 2.88 -12.63 -16.42
C SER A 181 2.90 -13.26 -15.03
N CYS A 182 2.00 -12.86 -14.14
CA CYS A 182 2.01 -13.25 -12.73
C CYS A 182 1.07 -14.42 -12.41
N LEU A 183 -0.05 -14.54 -13.14
CA LEU A 183 -1.06 -15.56 -12.89
C LEU A 183 -0.80 -16.81 -13.72
N PRO A 184 -1.08 -18.01 -13.18
CA PRO A 184 -1.07 -19.22 -13.97
C PRO A 184 -2.24 -19.22 -14.97
N PRO A 185 -2.18 -20.02 -16.05
CA PRO A 185 -3.17 -19.97 -17.13
C PRO A 185 -4.62 -20.20 -16.67
N GLN A 186 -4.82 -21.05 -15.66
CA GLN A 186 -6.14 -21.33 -15.10
C GLN A 186 -6.78 -20.12 -14.40
N ASP A 187 -5.98 -19.26 -13.76
CA ASP A 187 -6.47 -18.08 -13.02
C ASP A 187 -6.55 -16.86 -13.95
N TYR A 188 -5.79 -16.85 -15.05
CA TYR A 188 -5.84 -15.77 -16.05
C TYR A 188 -6.95 -15.95 -17.10
N ALA A 189 -7.36 -17.19 -17.38
CA ALA A 189 -8.37 -17.50 -18.40
C ALA A 189 -9.77 -16.89 -18.12
N PRO A 190 -10.29 -16.86 -16.88
CA PRO A 190 -11.58 -16.27 -16.57
C PRO A 190 -11.59 -14.74 -16.79
N GLU A 191 -12.29 -14.29 -17.82
CA GLU A 191 -12.26 -12.88 -18.21
C GLU A 191 -12.89 -11.94 -17.17
N ALA A 192 -13.96 -12.37 -16.52
CA ALA A 192 -14.70 -11.57 -15.56
C ALA A 192 -13.84 -11.22 -14.34
N GLU A 193 -13.23 -12.21 -13.70
CA GLU A 193 -12.34 -12.01 -12.55
C GLU A 193 -11.10 -11.21 -12.95
N ARG A 194 -10.47 -11.55 -14.08
CA ARG A 194 -9.33 -10.81 -14.62
C ARG A 194 -9.66 -9.32 -14.77
N TYR A 195 -10.79 -8.98 -15.37
CA TYR A 195 -11.18 -7.57 -15.57
C TYR A 195 -11.53 -6.88 -14.25
N ILE A 196 -12.21 -7.55 -13.33
CA ILE A 196 -12.48 -7.00 -12.00
C ILE A 196 -11.17 -6.70 -11.27
N VAL A 197 -10.24 -7.65 -11.21
CA VAL A 197 -8.94 -7.49 -10.55
C VAL A 197 -8.12 -6.39 -11.22
N ARG A 198 -8.06 -6.37 -12.56
CA ARG A 198 -7.39 -5.31 -13.31
C ARG A 198 -7.93 -3.92 -13.00
N GLU A 199 -9.25 -3.76 -12.96
CA GLU A 199 -9.89 -2.48 -12.65
C GLU A 199 -9.69 -2.08 -11.17
N ILE A 200 -9.64 -3.04 -10.26
CA ILE A 200 -9.28 -2.77 -8.85
C ILE A 200 -7.85 -2.23 -8.77
N ILE A 201 -6.88 -2.91 -9.39
CA ILE A 201 -5.47 -2.48 -9.43
C ILE A 201 -5.37 -1.09 -10.04
N LEU A 202 -6.06 -0.85 -11.16
CA LEU A 202 -6.05 0.45 -11.83
C LEU A 202 -6.62 1.56 -10.94
N LYS A 203 -7.76 1.35 -10.28
CA LYS A 203 -8.35 2.36 -9.40
C LYS A 203 -7.46 2.65 -8.21
N VAL A 204 -6.96 1.62 -7.55
CA VAL A 204 -6.05 1.77 -6.40
C VAL A 204 -4.77 2.50 -6.80
N LEU A 205 -4.09 2.06 -7.86
CA LEU A 205 -2.80 2.64 -8.22
C LEU A 205 -2.93 3.98 -8.94
N VAL A 206 -3.75 4.05 -9.99
CA VAL A 206 -3.80 5.22 -10.89
C VAL A 206 -4.69 6.33 -10.31
N LYS A 207 -5.79 6.00 -9.64
CA LYS A 207 -6.71 7.03 -9.12
C LYS A 207 -6.37 7.47 -7.70
N ASP A 208 -5.88 6.57 -6.85
CA ASP A 208 -5.62 6.89 -5.44
C ASP A 208 -4.14 7.09 -5.12
N VAL A 209 -3.28 6.12 -5.47
CA VAL A 209 -1.87 6.13 -5.02
C VAL A 209 -1.03 7.13 -5.80
N ILE A 210 -0.95 7.00 -7.13
CA ILE A 210 -0.08 7.82 -8.00
C ILE A 210 -0.32 9.32 -7.75
N PRO A 211 -1.56 9.85 -7.79
CA PRO A 211 -1.79 11.27 -7.60
C PRO A 211 -1.37 11.80 -6.24
N ARG A 212 -1.22 10.94 -5.22
CA ARG A 212 -0.75 11.30 -3.87
C ARG A 212 0.77 11.25 -3.79
N VAL A 213 1.39 10.17 -4.27
CA VAL A 213 2.85 9.96 -4.13
C VAL A 213 3.66 10.88 -5.05
N THR A 214 3.06 11.39 -6.13
CA THR A 214 3.72 12.35 -7.02
C THR A 214 3.63 13.79 -6.52
N GLN A 215 2.94 14.06 -5.40
CA GLN A 215 2.83 15.43 -4.89
C GLN A 215 4.14 15.88 -4.25
N PRO A 216 4.57 17.13 -4.47
CA PRO A 216 5.81 17.65 -3.88
C PRO A 216 5.86 17.50 -2.35
N TRP A 217 4.75 17.78 -1.66
CA TRP A 217 4.67 17.66 -0.20
C TRP A 217 4.89 16.21 0.27
N PHE A 218 4.39 15.22 -0.48
CA PHE A 218 4.51 13.82 -0.12
C PHE A 218 5.96 13.38 -0.24
N ILE A 219 6.58 13.67 -1.38
CA ILE A 219 8.00 13.36 -1.65
C ILE A 219 8.90 14.00 -0.60
N GLN A 220 8.74 15.29 -0.35
CA GLN A 220 9.54 16.03 0.64
C GLN A 220 9.36 15.46 2.04
N ARG A 221 8.13 15.16 2.44
CA ARG A 221 7.83 14.55 3.73
C ARG A 221 8.47 13.17 3.85
N THR A 222 8.34 12.32 2.84
CA THR A 222 8.98 10.99 2.85
C THR A 222 10.49 11.10 2.99
N ILE A 223 11.15 12.04 2.30
CA ILE A 223 12.59 12.27 2.46
C ILE A 223 12.93 12.68 3.89
N LEU A 224 12.20 13.64 4.47
CA LEU A 224 12.43 14.10 5.84
C LEU A 224 12.18 12.99 6.89
N ASP A 225 11.11 12.22 6.72
CA ASP A 225 10.78 11.10 7.61
C ASP A 225 11.88 10.02 7.57
N LEU A 226 12.49 9.79 6.40
CA LEU A 226 13.60 8.84 6.23
C LEU A 226 14.95 9.37 6.74
N LEU A 227 15.20 10.68 6.63
CA LEU A 227 16.42 11.30 7.17
C LEU A 227 16.41 11.37 8.70
N GLY A 228 15.22 11.33 9.31
CA GLY A 228 15.06 11.45 10.76
C GLY A 228 15.23 12.89 11.26
N PRO A 229 15.08 13.11 12.58
CA PRO A 229 15.25 14.43 13.17
C PRO A 229 16.70 14.90 13.05
N SER A 230 16.89 16.23 12.91
CA SER A 230 18.22 16.83 13.03
C SER A 230 18.83 16.49 14.40
N PRO A 231 20.15 16.20 14.50
CA PRO A 231 20.82 15.97 15.78
C PRO A 231 20.57 17.08 16.81
N ASP A 232 20.40 18.33 16.36
CA ASP A 232 20.12 19.47 17.25
C ASP A 232 18.73 19.37 17.90
N ALA A 233 17.75 18.78 17.21
CA ALA A 233 16.40 18.60 17.73
C ALA A 233 16.29 17.50 18.81
N GLU A 234 17.26 16.58 18.87
CA GLU A 234 17.38 15.62 19.99
C GLU A 234 17.95 16.31 21.24
N SER A 235 18.91 17.24 21.07
CA SER A 235 19.45 18.01 22.20
C SER A 235 18.40 18.92 22.86
N ASP A 236 17.51 19.53 22.09
CA ASP A 236 16.42 20.36 22.64
C ASP A 236 15.36 19.54 23.37
N LYS A 237 15.07 18.31 22.93
CA LYS A 237 14.17 17.38 23.65
C LYS A 237 14.78 16.93 24.97
N VAL A 238 16.08 16.64 24.99
CA VAL A 238 16.81 16.30 26.22
C VAL A 238 16.88 17.50 27.17
N CYS A 239 17.14 18.70 26.66
CA CYS A 239 17.15 19.94 27.46
C CYS A 239 15.77 20.25 28.05
N HIS A 240 14.68 20.10 27.28
CA HIS A 240 13.32 20.29 27.80
C HIS A 240 12.93 19.23 28.84
N LEU A 241 13.34 17.98 28.68
CA LEU A 241 13.07 16.91 29.65
C LEU A 241 13.88 17.08 30.94
N ILE A 242 15.11 17.57 30.86
CA ILE A 242 15.95 17.92 32.02
C ILE A 242 15.40 19.17 32.73
N CYS A 243 14.96 20.19 31.99
CA CYS A 243 14.34 21.39 32.57
C CYS A 243 12.99 21.10 33.26
N PHE A 244 12.21 20.13 32.78
CA PHE A 244 10.98 19.70 33.47
C PHE A 244 11.27 18.89 34.74
N ARG A 245 12.39 18.16 34.79
CA ARG A 245 12.77 17.30 35.91
C ARG A 245 13.49 18.03 37.05
N ILE A 246 13.94 19.28 36.81
CA ILE A 246 14.56 20.16 37.83
C ILE A 246 13.52 21.11 38.48
N ARG A 247 12.24 21.04 38.07
CA ARG A 247 11.17 21.92 38.58
C ARG A 247 10.09 21.22 39.41
N LEU A 248 10.43 20.10 40.06
CA LEU A 248 9.67 19.47 41.15
C LEU A 248 10.55 19.30 42.39
#